data_AF-K1SI38-F1
#
_entry.id   AF-K1SI38-F1
#
_cell.length_a   1.000
_cell.length_b   1.000
_cell.length_c   1.000
_cell.angle_alpha   90.00
_cell.angle_beta   90.00
_cell.angle_gamma   90.00
#
_symmetry.space_group_name_H-M   'P 1'
#
loop_
_entity.id
_entity.type
_entity.pdbx_description
1 polymer ?
#
loop_
_entity_poly.entity_id
_entity_poly.type
_entity_poly.pdbx_seq_one_letter_code
_entity_poly.pdbx_strand_id
1 'polypeptide(L)'
;MFPNMKKIVVFTGAGVSADSGLATFRDSDGLWANYRIEDVCTPEALARNRALVIEFYNKRRREMLAARPNAAHEAIARLEQDYDVEVVTQNVDDLHERAGSTRVTHLHGELRKLRSSRNPDLIVPIEGWEQPLDATAPDGSLLRPHIVF
;
A
#
# COMPACT_ATOMS: atom_id res chain seq x y z
N MET A 1 22.28 -8.66 -29.66
CA MET A 1 20.85 -8.26 -29.68
C MET A 1 20.15 -9.25 -28.75
N PHE A 2 19.81 -8.82 -27.53
CA PHE A 2 19.05 -9.69 -26.62
C PHE A 2 17.68 -9.95 -27.27
N PRO A 3 17.17 -11.20 -27.24
CA PRO A 3 15.85 -11.48 -27.78
C PRO A 3 14.82 -10.58 -27.09
N ASN A 4 13.91 -10.01 -27.88
CA ASN A 4 12.85 -9.14 -27.36
C ASN A 4 11.95 -10.00 -26.44
N MET A 5 12.13 -9.90 -25.11
CA MET A 5 11.33 -10.65 -24.16
C MET A 5 9.85 -10.28 -24.35
N LYS A 6 8.96 -11.27 -24.28
CA LYS A 6 7.53 -11.01 -24.38
C LYS A 6 7.08 -10.20 -23.16
N LYS A 7 6.20 -9.23 -23.37
CA LYS A 7 5.66 -8.38 -22.29
C LYS A 7 4.47 -9.07 -21.60
N ILE A 8 4.48 -9.08 -20.27
CA ILE A 8 3.36 -9.50 -19.41
C ILE A 8 3.00 -8.34 -18.49
N VAL A 9 1.71 -8.02 -18.37
CA VAL A 9 1.21 -7.08 -17.37
C VAL A 9 0.34 -7.86 -16.38
N VAL A 10 0.67 -7.76 -15.10
CA VAL A 10 -0.06 -8.41 -14.02
C VAL A 10 -0.83 -7.36 -13.23
N PHE A 11 -2.15 -7.47 -13.21
CA PHE A 11 -3.01 -6.60 -12.40
C PHE A 11 -3.43 -7.30 -11.11
N THR A 12 -3.11 -6.73 -9.94
CA THR A 12 -3.37 -7.36 -8.64
C THR A 12 -4.23 -6.50 -7.72
N GLY A 13 -4.86 -7.16 -6.75
CA GLY A 13 -5.61 -6.55 -5.66
C GLY A 13 -5.51 -7.40 -4.39
N ALA A 14 -6.24 -7.01 -3.35
CA ALA A 14 -5.97 -7.47 -1.97
C ALA A 14 -5.96 -8.99 -1.79
N GLY A 15 -6.69 -9.73 -2.64
CA GLY A 15 -6.69 -11.20 -2.62
C GLY A 15 -5.31 -11.84 -2.79
N VAL A 16 -4.36 -11.21 -3.51
CA VAL A 16 -2.99 -11.76 -3.64
C VAL A 16 -2.24 -11.75 -2.30
N SER A 17 -2.61 -10.85 -1.39
CA SER A 17 -1.99 -10.69 -0.06
C SER A 17 -2.72 -11.45 1.06
N ALA A 18 -3.86 -12.11 0.76
CA ALA A 18 -4.66 -12.82 1.76
C ALA A 18 -3.86 -13.96 2.43
N ASP A 19 -3.16 -14.77 1.65
CA ASP A 19 -2.31 -15.87 2.16
C ASP A 19 -1.07 -15.38 2.92
N SER A 20 -0.80 -14.07 2.89
CA SER A 20 0.22 -13.42 3.72
C SER A 20 -0.33 -12.93 5.06
N GLY A 21 -1.61 -13.21 5.37
CA GLY A 21 -2.28 -12.80 6.60
C GLY A 21 -2.82 -11.38 6.58
N LEU A 22 -2.86 -10.72 5.42
CA LEU A 22 -3.43 -9.38 5.29
C LEU A 22 -4.92 -9.47 4.94
N ALA A 23 -5.75 -8.79 5.73
CA ALA A 23 -7.20 -8.76 5.51
C ALA A 23 -7.56 -8.10 4.17
N THR A 24 -8.48 -8.70 3.42
CA THR A 24 -8.93 -8.09 2.17
C THR A 24 -9.97 -6.99 2.45
N PHE A 25 -10.15 -6.12 1.47
CA PHE A 25 -11.08 -5.00 1.57
C PHE A 25 -12.57 -5.43 1.60
N ARG A 26 -12.90 -6.67 1.20
CA ARG A 26 -14.30 -7.13 1.01
C ARG A 26 -14.68 -8.33 1.89
N ASP A 27 -13.91 -8.66 2.93
CA ASP A 27 -14.14 -9.90 3.70
C ASP A 27 -15.35 -9.86 4.65
N SER A 28 -16.05 -8.73 4.81
CA SER A 28 -17.25 -8.65 5.67
C SER A 28 -18.07 -7.38 5.44
N ASP A 29 -19.36 -7.48 5.14
CA ASP A 29 -20.47 -6.50 5.32
C ASP A 29 -20.17 -4.98 5.34
N GLY A 30 -19.21 -4.49 4.54
CA GLY A 30 -18.79 -3.07 4.51
C GLY A 30 -17.73 -2.67 5.56
N LEU A 31 -17.13 -3.65 6.24
CA LEU A 31 -16.04 -3.46 7.19
C LEU A 31 -14.69 -3.84 6.57
N TRP A 32 -13.68 -3.00 6.77
CA TRP A 32 -12.27 -3.35 6.55
C TRP A 32 -11.56 -3.47 7.90
N ALA A 33 -11.17 -4.70 8.25
CA ALA A 33 -10.54 -5.03 9.52
C ALA A 33 -11.29 -4.49 10.76
N ASN A 34 -12.62 -4.64 10.73
CA ASN A 34 -13.60 -4.21 11.74
C ASN A 34 -13.91 -2.70 11.78
N TYR A 35 -13.46 -1.91 10.80
CA TYR A 35 -13.82 -0.49 10.66
C TYR A 35 -14.76 -0.29 9.48
N ARG A 36 -15.76 0.59 9.64
CA ARG A 36 -16.52 1.10 8.50
C ARG A 36 -15.58 1.91 7.61
N ILE A 37 -15.61 1.65 6.31
CA ILE A 37 -14.67 2.28 5.35
C ILE A 37 -14.79 3.81 5.40
N GLU A 38 -16.00 4.36 5.54
CA GLU A 38 -16.29 5.80 5.63
C GLU A 38 -15.79 6.49 6.90
N ASP A 39 -15.28 5.73 7.89
CA ASP A 39 -14.67 6.26 9.11
C ASP A 39 -13.15 6.33 9.03
N VAL A 40 -12.53 5.68 8.03
CA VAL A 40 -11.07 5.54 7.96
C VAL A 40 -10.47 5.79 6.57
N CYS A 41 -11.25 5.69 5.51
CA CYS A 41 -10.79 5.72 4.13
C CYS A 41 -11.39 6.85 3.28
N THR A 42 -11.70 8.00 3.88
CA THR A 42 -12.14 9.19 3.12
C THR A 42 -11.42 10.47 3.58
N PRO A 43 -11.32 11.50 2.72
CA PRO A 43 -10.82 12.81 3.14
C PRO A 43 -11.64 13.41 4.31
N GLU A 44 -12.96 13.20 4.31
CA GLU A 44 -13.87 13.67 5.36
C GLU A 44 -13.61 12.95 6.68
N ALA A 45 -13.30 11.66 6.65
CA ALA A 45 -12.93 10.90 7.84
C ALA A 45 -11.64 11.44 8.47
N LEU A 46 -10.62 11.74 7.65
CA LEU A 46 -9.37 12.32 8.13
C LEU A 46 -9.58 13.72 8.75
N ALA A 47 -10.46 14.54 8.16
CA ALA A 47 -10.83 15.84 8.71
C ALA A 47 -11.65 15.72 10.01
N ARG A 48 -12.59 14.77 10.06
CA ARG A 48 -13.50 14.54 11.20
C ARG A 48 -12.78 13.94 12.41
N ASN A 49 -11.97 12.92 12.19
CA ASN A 49 -11.25 12.21 13.26
C ASN A 49 -9.89 11.71 12.77
N ARG A 50 -8.92 12.61 12.71
CA ARG A 50 -7.55 12.30 12.31
C ARG A 50 -6.92 11.19 13.14
N ALA A 51 -7.14 11.19 14.46
CA ALA A 51 -6.52 10.20 15.35
C ALA A 51 -6.91 8.78 14.96
N LEU A 52 -8.20 8.55 14.69
CA LEU A 52 -8.73 7.28 14.23
C LEU A 52 -8.11 6.84 12.89
N VAL A 53 -8.02 7.74 11.91
CA VAL A 53 -7.44 7.42 10.60
C VAL A 53 -5.95 7.10 10.72
N ILE A 54 -5.19 7.88 11.47
CA ILE A 54 -3.76 7.63 11.66
C ILE A 54 -3.52 6.31 12.40
N GLU A 55 -4.29 6.03 13.46
CA GLU A 55 -4.21 4.76 14.19
C GLU A 55 -4.54 3.57 13.28
N PHE A 56 -5.58 3.69 12.47
CA PHE A 56 -5.96 2.67 11.48
C PHE A 56 -4.82 2.35 10.52
N TYR A 57 -4.18 3.37 9.92
CA TYR A 57 -3.07 3.16 9.00
C TYR A 57 -1.78 2.72 9.70
N ASN A 58 -1.53 3.15 10.94
CA ASN A 58 -0.45 2.62 11.78
C ASN A 58 -0.62 1.12 12.00
N LYS A 59 -1.85 0.65 12.30
CA LYS A 59 -2.16 -0.78 12.44
C LYS A 59 -1.90 -1.55 11.14
N ARG A 60 -2.34 -1.03 9.99
CA ARG A 60 -2.07 -1.63 8.67
C ARG A 60 -0.57 -1.74 8.38
N ARG A 61 0.21 -0.70 8.68
CA ARG A 61 1.68 -0.77 8.55
C ARG A 61 2.29 -1.85 9.44
N ARG A 62 1.85 -1.98 10.69
CA ARG A 62 2.33 -3.04 11.60
C ARG A 62 2.07 -4.43 11.03
N GLU A 63 0.86 -4.68 10.54
CA GLU A 63 0.47 -5.96 9.93
C GLU A 63 1.30 -6.25 8.67
N MET A 64 1.45 -5.28 7.76
CA MET A 64 2.27 -5.41 6.55
C MET A 64 3.74 -5.73 6.87
N LEU A 65 4.34 -5.04 7.85
CA LEU A 65 5.74 -5.29 8.23
C LEU A 65 5.94 -6.68 8.84
N ALA A 66 4.92 -7.24 9.50
CA ALA A 66 4.95 -8.60 10.04
C ALA A 66 4.68 -9.67 8.96
N ALA A 67 3.90 -9.33 7.92
CA ALA A 67 3.61 -10.22 6.81
C ALA A 67 4.88 -10.53 5.98
N ARG A 68 4.84 -11.64 5.24
CA ARG A 68 5.88 -12.02 4.28
C ARG A 68 5.24 -12.27 2.91
N PRO A 69 5.99 -12.08 1.80
CA PRO A 69 5.53 -12.53 0.50
C PRO A 69 5.11 -14.00 0.55
N ASN A 70 4.05 -14.33 -0.17
CA ASN A 70 3.56 -15.70 -0.33
C ASN A 70 3.91 -16.24 -1.72
N ALA A 71 3.52 -17.49 -1.99
CA ALA A 71 3.81 -18.17 -3.24
C ALA A 71 3.31 -17.41 -4.49
N ALA A 72 2.21 -16.65 -4.42
CA ALA A 72 1.72 -15.86 -5.55
C ALA A 72 2.66 -14.71 -5.89
N HIS A 73 3.13 -13.96 -4.89
CA HIS A 73 4.09 -12.88 -5.08
C HIS A 73 5.41 -13.42 -5.65
N GLU A 74 5.92 -14.52 -5.07
CA GLU A 74 7.16 -15.14 -5.54
C GLU A 74 7.03 -15.71 -6.95
N ALA A 75 5.85 -16.20 -7.34
CA ALA A 75 5.60 -16.67 -8.70
C ALA A 75 5.59 -15.50 -9.70
N ILE A 76 4.96 -14.38 -9.35
CA ILE A 76 4.93 -13.17 -10.17
C ILE A 76 6.36 -12.62 -10.34
N ALA A 77 7.13 -12.51 -9.26
CA ALA A 77 8.53 -12.07 -9.31
C ALA A 77 9.39 -13.00 -10.19
N ARG A 78 9.17 -14.33 -10.12
CA ARG A 78 9.90 -15.30 -10.96
C ARG A 78 9.64 -15.14 -12.46
N LEU A 79 8.49 -14.60 -12.88
CA LEU A 79 8.22 -14.35 -14.31
C LEU A 79 9.24 -13.37 -14.92
N GLU A 80 9.83 -12.47 -14.13
CA GLU A 80 10.85 -11.52 -14.61
C GLU A 80 12.13 -12.20 -15.12
N GLN A 81 12.33 -13.50 -14.85
CA GLN A 81 13.47 -14.26 -15.38
C GLN A 81 13.36 -14.52 -16.89
N ASP A 82 12.12 -14.64 -17.40
CA ASP A 82 11.84 -15.07 -18.77
C ASP A 82 11.04 -14.02 -19.58
N TYR A 83 10.48 -13.01 -18.92
CA TYR A 83 9.55 -12.03 -19.50
C TYR A 83 9.87 -10.60 -19.07
N ASP A 84 9.47 -9.62 -19.90
CA ASP A 84 9.37 -8.23 -19.46
C ASP A 84 8.05 -8.06 -18.69
N VAL A 85 8.13 -8.03 -17.35
CA VAL A 85 6.94 -8.00 -16.49
C VAL A 85 6.71 -6.60 -15.93
N GLU A 86 5.46 -6.18 -15.91
CA GLU A 86 4.99 -4.98 -15.24
C GLU A 86 3.84 -5.34 -14.29
N VAL A 87 4.03 -5.08 -13.00
CA VAL A 87 3.00 -5.29 -11.98
C VAL A 87 2.26 -3.98 -11.77
N VAL A 88 0.95 -3.99 -11.96
CA VAL A 88 0.06 -2.89 -11.61
C VAL A 88 -0.81 -3.36 -10.44
N THR A 89 -0.69 -2.72 -9.28
CA THR A 89 -1.35 -3.20 -8.06
C THR A 89 -2.28 -2.14 -7.48
N GLN A 90 -3.44 -2.61 -7.03
CA GLN A 90 -4.34 -1.84 -6.17
C GLN A 90 -3.93 -1.93 -4.69
N ASN A 91 -3.01 -2.84 -4.35
CA ASN A 91 -2.53 -2.99 -2.99
C ASN A 91 -1.65 -1.80 -2.61
N VAL A 92 -1.62 -1.55 -1.31
CA VAL A 92 -0.81 -0.51 -0.69
C VAL A 92 0.34 -1.11 0.14
N ASP A 93 0.43 -2.45 0.20
CA ASP A 93 1.53 -3.20 0.81
C ASP A 93 2.75 -3.30 -0.13
N ASP A 94 3.92 -3.66 0.41
CA ASP A 94 5.19 -3.79 -0.33
C ASP A 94 5.59 -5.25 -0.61
N LEU A 95 4.61 -6.18 -0.66
CA LEU A 95 4.91 -7.61 -0.76
C LEU A 95 5.41 -8.03 -2.14
N HIS A 96 5.05 -7.32 -3.21
CA HIS A 96 5.60 -7.57 -4.56
C HIS A 96 7.09 -7.23 -4.61
N GLU A 97 7.47 -6.06 -4.11
CA GLU A 97 8.86 -5.61 -4.03
C GLU A 97 9.68 -6.54 -3.16
N ARG A 98 9.15 -6.93 -1.99
CA ARG A 98 9.82 -7.87 -1.08
C ARG A 98 9.94 -9.29 -1.66
N ALA A 99 9.08 -9.68 -2.60
CA ALA A 99 9.20 -10.93 -3.35
C ALA A 99 10.25 -10.88 -4.46
N GLY A 100 10.65 -9.67 -4.87
CA GLY A 100 11.64 -9.42 -5.90
C GLY A 100 11.09 -8.84 -7.20
N SER A 101 9.81 -8.48 -7.29
CA SER A 101 9.30 -7.75 -8.45
C SER A 101 9.98 -6.39 -8.56
N THR A 102 10.50 -6.05 -9.74
CA THR A 102 11.32 -4.83 -9.94
C THR A 102 10.55 -3.67 -10.58
N ARG A 103 9.41 -3.95 -11.22
CA ARG A 103 8.57 -2.95 -11.91
C ARG A 103 7.14 -2.98 -11.38
N VAL A 104 6.91 -2.27 -10.29
CA VAL A 104 5.60 -2.20 -9.61
C VAL A 104 5.03 -0.78 -9.68
N THR A 105 3.77 -0.68 -10.10
CA THR A 105 2.98 0.56 -10.10
C THR A 105 1.85 0.44 -9.09
N HIS A 106 1.90 1.27 -8.04
CA HIS A 106 0.85 1.37 -7.02
C HIS A 106 -0.22 2.36 -7.42
N LEU A 107 -1.42 1.86 -7.69
CA LEU A 107 -2.56 2.72 -8.07
C LEU A 107 -3.17 3.46 -6.88
N HIS A 108 -3.10 2.87 -5.69
CA HIS A 108 -3.76 3.41 -4.49
C HIS A 108 -2.78 3.95 -3.44
N GLY A 109 -1.54 4.22 -3.85
CA GLY A 109 -0.47 4.66 -2.97
C GLY A 109 0.18 3.52 -2.19
N GLU A 110 0.93 3.86 -1.16
CA GLU A 110 1.87 2.96 -0.48
C GLU A 110 1.89 3.22 1.02
N LEU A 111 1.79 2.15 1.82
CA LEU A 111 1.84 2.20 3.28
C LEU A 111 3.20 2.66 3.81
N ARG A 112 4.27 2.44 3.05
CA ARG A 112 5.65 2.88 3.36
C ARG A 112 5.91 4.36 3.03
N LYS A 113 4.88 5.12 2.63
CA LYS A 113 4.97 6.54 2.31
C LYS A 113 3.91 7.37 3.04
N LEU A 114 4.26 8.62 3.30
CA LEU A 114 3.37 9.68 3.76
C LEU A 114 3.36 10.81 2.74
N ARG A 115 2.32 11.63 2.74
CA ARG A 115 2.23 12.82 1.88
C ARG A 115 1.78 14.03 2.66
N SER A 116 2.19 15.22 2.22
CA SER A 116 1.69 16.49 2.75
C SER A 116 0.18 16.59 2.56
N SER A 117 -0.50 17.15 3.56
CA SER A 117 -1.93 17.47 3.46
C SER A 117 -2.20 18.71 2.60
N ARG A 118 -1.15 19.50 2.28
CA ARG A 118 -1.25 20.71 1.47
C ARG A 118 -0.75 20.51 0.04
N ASN A 119 0.40 19.86 -0.13
CA ASN A 119 1.02 19.60 -1.42
C ASN A 119 1.00 18.08 -1.71
N PRO A 120 0.15 17.59 -2.61
CA PRO A 120 0.02 16.16 -2.88
C PRO A 120 1.29 15.54 -3.49
N ASP A 121 2.14 16.33 -4.14
CA ASP A 121 3.40 15.88 -4.75
C ASP A 121 4.55 15.78 -3.74
N LEU A 122 4.37 16.35 -2.54
CA LEU A 122 5.34 16.24 -1.45
C LEU A 122 5.11 14.94 -0.68
N ILE A 123 5.78 13.89 -1.15
CA ILE A 123 5.73 12.53 -0.60
C ILE A 123 7.06 12.24 0.12
N VAL A 124 6.98 11.66 1.31
CA VAL A 124 8.14 11.28 2.13
C VAL A 124 8.05 9.80 2.52
N PRO A 125 9.17 9.07 2.61
CA PRO A 125 9.17 7.73 3.16
C PRO A 125 8.85 7.75 4.67
N ILE A 126 8.34 6.65 5.19
CA ILE A 126 8.23 6.40 6.63
C ILE A 126 9.06 5.18 7.02
N GLU A 127 9.83 5.30 8.09
CA GLU A 127 10.54 4.18 8.70
C GLU A 127 9.70 3.56 9.82
N GLY A 128 9.75 2.23 9.95
CA GLY A 128 8.87 1.52 10.87
C GLY A 128 7.39 1.64 10.48
N TRP A 129 6.52 1.59 11.49
CA TRP A 129 5.06 1.54 11.31
C TRP A 129 4.33 2.79 11.80
N GLU A 130 4.95 3.56 12.70
CA GLU A 130 4.26 4.59 13.45
C GLU A 130 4.40 5.96 12.79
N GLN A 131 3.27 6.52 12.37
CA GLN A 131 3.15 7.94 12.08
C GLN A 131 2.64 8.65 13.35
N PRO A 132 3.39 9.59 13.93
CA PRO A 132 2.89 10.48 14.98
C PRO A 132 1.72 11.35 14.48
N LEU A 133 0.77 11.67 15.37
CA LEU A 133 -0.42 12.45 15.01
C LEU A 133 -0.09 13.85 14.47
N ASP A 134 0.95 14.46 15.01
CA ASP A 134 1.46 15.81 14.74
C ASP A 134 2.63 15.83 13.76
N ALA A 135 2.97 14.70 13.14
CA ALA A 135 4.04 14.63 12.15
C ALA A 135 3.83 15.63 11.01
N THR A 136 4.83 16.47 10.74
CA THR A 136 4.78 17.53 9.73
C THR A 136 5.65 17.20 8.52
N ALA A 137 5.19 17.62 7.34
CA ALA A 137 5.96 17.59 6.11
C ALA A 137 6.95 18.78 6.07
N PRO A 138 7.95 18.76 5.16
CA PRO A 138 8.88 19.88 4.98
C PRO A 138 8.23 21.24 4.69
N ASP A 139 6.99 21.26 4.20
CA ASP A 139 6.21 22.48 3.94
C ASP A 139 5.46 23.01 5.20
N GLY A 140 5.69 22.40 6.36
CA GLY A 140 5.07 22.76 7.64
C GLY A 140 3.62 22.30 7.81
N SER A 141 3.04 21.62 6.81
CA SER A 141 1.70 21.02 6.95
C SER A 141 1.75 19.65 7.61
N LEU A 142 0.61 19.16 8.09
CA LEU A 142 0.51 17.81 8.64
C LEU A 142 0.71 16.75 7.55
N LEU A 143 1.46 15.71 7.86
CA LEU A 143 1.54 14.50 7.04
C LEU A 143 0.25 13.69 7.15
N ARG A 144 -0.09 12.96 6.09
CA ARG A 144 -1.14 11.95 6.07
C ARG A 144 -0.63 10.69 5.37
N PRO A 145 -1.30 9.53 5.52
CA PRO A 145 -0.98 8.36 4.73
C PRO A 145 -0.96 8.69 3.23
N HIS A 146 0.05 8.19 2.51
CA HIS A 146 0.12 8.28 1.06
C HIS A 146 -0.77 7.19 0.45
N ILE A 147 -2.09 7.37 0.64
CA ILE A 147 -3.12 6.44 0.20
C ILE A 147 -4.16 7.24 -0.59
N VAL A 148 -4.65 6.65 -1.67
CA VAL A 148 -5.79 7.19 -2.44
C VAL A 148 -7.07 6.85 -1.68
N PHE A 149 -7.87 7.88 -1.42
CA PHE A 149 -9.20 7.83 -0.82
C PHE A 149 -10.20 8.36 -1.81
#